data_AF-A0A9P7UZW5-F1
#
_entry.id   AF-A0A9P7UZW5-F1
#
_cell.length_a   1.000
_cell.length_b   1.000
_cell.length_c   1.000
_cell.angle_alpha   90.00
_cell.angle_beta   90.00
_cell.angle_gamma   90.00
#
_symmetry.space_group_name_H-M   'P 1'
#
loop_
_entity.id
_entity.type
_entity.pdbx_description
1 polymer ?
#
loop_
_entity_poly.entity_id
_entity_poly.type
_entity_poly.pdbx_seq_one_letter_code
_entity_poly.pdbx_strand_id
1 'polypeptide(L)'
;MSTQSLTTRVIMIGLGGATSSGKTTLAKHLQNCLPNSHILHQDDFVPPAEKLPKDPEFGFENWDDPEGAVEWDRMANYLIELKKTGVLGEHHSVDSFNQNAAVPVGDEVISKWKELSKKVFAERQSRGENLVWIIVDGFLLYWDERIVSTLDVKAFIRIPEDVAKARREARSYYTPEGDTWSDPPQYWEKIVWPAYLKAHKHIFERDDVLSGAPKGNDLMVFESTKVEMKDMVNAVMEKIVEVSS
;
A
#
# COMPACT_ATOMS: atom_id res chain seq x y z
N MET A 1 -30.47 -27.23 11.54
CA MET A 1 -29.79 -26.05 12.10
C MET A 1 -29.58 -25.09 10.93
N SER A 2 -30.28 -23.96 10.88
CA SER A 2 -30.03 -22.98 9.80
C SER A 2 -28.67 -22.35 10.05
N THR A 3 -27.72 -22.57 9.15
CA THR A 3 -26.50 -21.76 9.09
C THR A 3 -26.93 -20.32 8.86
N GLN A 4 -26.93 -19.49 9.90
CA GLN A 4 -27.04 -18.04 9.71
C GLN A 4 -25.88 -17.62 8.81
N SER A 5 -26.18 -17.04 7.64
CA SER A 5 -25.13 -16.49 6.78
C SER A 5 -24.53 -15.28 7.48
N LEU A 6 -23.22 -15.31 7.73
CA LEU A 6 -22.51 -14.17 8.29
C LEU A 6 -22.55 -13.00 7.30
N THR A 7 -22.69 -11.78 7.82
CA THR A 7 -22.51 -10.56 7.03
C THR A 7 -21.02 -10.26 6.88
N THR A 8 -20.53 -10.02 5.66
CA THR A 8 -19.11 -9.73 5.48
C THR A 8 -18.83 -8.27 5.84
N ARG A 9 -17.81 -8.06 6.68
CA ARG A 9 -17.29 -6.74 7.00
C ARG A 9 -15.84 -6.64 6.53
N VAL A 10 -15.55 -5.62 5.73
CA VAL A 10 -14.21 -5.41 5.16
C VAL A 10 -13.53 -4.24 5.86
N ILE A 11 -12.30 -4.46 6.30
CA ILE A 11 -11.38 -3.42 6.80
C ILE A 11 -10.28 -3.24 5.76
N MET A 12 -10.15 -2.04 5.21
CA MET A 12 -9.15 -1.65 4.22
C MET A 12 -8.03 -0.85 4.88
N ILE A 13 -6.81 -1.33 4.71
CA ILE A 13 -5.58 -0.76 5.23
C ILE A 13 -4.77 -0.24 4.06
N GLY A 14 -4.63 1.08 3.93
CA GLY A 14 -3.80 1.70 2.91
C GLY A 14 -2.38 1.91 3.39
N LEU A 15 -1.41 1.38 2.64
CA LEU A 15 0.01 1.59 2.83
C LEU A 15 0.55 2.35 1.61
N GLY A 16 0.77 3.66 1.79
CA GLY A 16 1.36 4.53 0.76
C GLY A 16 2.74 5.05 1.13
N GLY A 17 3.33 5.82 0.24
CA GLY A 17 4.69 6.35 0.41
C GLY A 17 5.62 6.07 -0.75
N ALA A 18 6.83 6.62 -0.67
CA ALA A 18 7.78 6.61 -1.78
C ALA A 18 8.11 5.18 -2.26
N THR A 19 8.53 5.08 -3.52
CA THR A 19 9.12 3.83 -4.03
C THR A 19 10.28 3.38 -3.13
N SER A 20 10.46 2.06 -2.97
CA SER A 20 11.53 1.47 -2.15
C SER A 20 11.60 1.89 -0.67
N SER A 21 10.50 2.41 -0.11
CA SER A 21 10.44 2.84 1.31
C SER A 21 10.22 1.71 2.32
N GLY A 22 9.74 0.53 1.87
CA GLY A 22 9.47 -0.64 2.73
C GLY A 22 7.99 -0.98 2.92
N LYS A 23 7.09 -0.37 2.13
CA LYS A 23 5.63 -0.61 2.19
C LYS A 23 5.24 -2.08 2.09
N THR A 24 5.72 -2.78 1.06
CA THR A 24 5.43 -4.21 0.85
C THR A 24 5.96 -5.08 1.99
N THR A 25 7.10 -4.72 2.59
CA THR A 25 7.62 -5.41 3.78
C THR A 25 6.68 -5.24 4.96
N LEU A 26 6.19 -4.03 5.21
CA LEU A 26 5.17 -3.79 6.24
C LEU A 26 3.89 -4.56 5.93
N ALA A 27 3.40 -4.54 4.68
CA ALA A 27 2.21 -5.28 4.25
C ALA A 27 2.28 -6.77 4.59
N LYS A 28 3.41 -7.42 4.28
CA LYS A 28 3.65 -8.84 4.58
C LYS A 28 3.66 -9.13 6.08
N HIS A 29 4.25 -8.27 6.88
CA HIS A 29 4.21 -8.41 8.35
C HIS A 29 2.80 -8.26 8.90
N LEU A 30 2.02 -7.28 8.43
CA LEU A 30 0.62 -7.13 8.82
C LEU A 30 -0.22 -8.34 8.41
N GLN A 31 -0.03 -8.87 7.20
CA GLN A 31 -0.71 -10.08 6.73
C GLN A 31 -0.41 -11.29 7.64
N ASN A 32 0.85 -11.45 8.08
CA ASN A 32 1.24 -12.52 9.01
C ASN A 32 0.55 -12.41 10.38
N CYS A 33 0.16 -11.19 10.78
CA CYS A 33 -0.56 -10.92 12.02
C CYS A 33 -2.09 -11.06 11.88
N LEU A 34 -2.66 -11.02 10.68
CA LEU A 34 -4.12 -10.93 10.48
C LEU A 34 -4.70 -12.23 9.89
N PRO A 35 -5.68 -12.89 10.54
CA PRO A 35 -6.40 -13.98 9.91
C PRO A 35 -7.23 -13.46 8.74
N ASN A 36 -7.56 -14.30 7.74
CA ASN A 36 -8.44 -13.93 6.62
C ASN A 36 -8.07 -12.58 5.97
N SER A 37 -6.79 -12.42 5.64
CA SER A 37 -6.23 -11.17 5.14
C SER A 37 -5.56 -11.33 3.77
N HIS A 38 -5.67 -10.28 2.96
CA HIS A 38 -5.19 -10.27 1.57
C HIS A 38 -4.43 -8.99 1.27
N ILE A 39 -3.35 -9.10 0.51
CA ILE A 39 -2.61 -7.95 -0.02
C ILE A 39 -3.07 -7.71 -1.46
N LEU A 40 -3.30 -6.45 -1.79
CA LEU A 40 -3.54 -5.96 -3.14
C LEU A 40 -2.45 -4.95 -3.49
N HIS A 41 -1.73 -5.18 -4.58
CA HIS A 41 -0.71 -4.28 -5.07
C HIS A 41 -1.30 -3.31 -6.08
N GLN A 42 -1.01 -2.02 -5.93
CA GLN A 42 -1.38 -1.00 -6.92
C GLN A 42 -0.79 -1.31 -8.30
N ASP A 43 0.38 -1.95 -8.33
CA ASP A 43 1.07 -2.37 -9.55
C ASP A 43 0.22 -3.31 -10.42
N ASP A 44 -0.76 -4.03 -9.85
CA ASP A 44 -1.69 -4.89 -10.60
C ASP A 44 -2.69 -4.11 -11.49
N PHE A 45 -2.75 -2.78 -11.30
CA PHE A 45 -3.64 -1.85 -12.01
C PHE A 45 -2.88 -0.89 -12.93
N VAL A 46 -1.62 -1.18 -13.24
CA VAL A 46 -0.83 -0.42 -14.21
C VAL A 46 -1.27 -0.81 -15.63
N PRO A 47 -1.49 0.15 -16.56
CA PRO A 47 -1.82 -0.17 -17.93
C PRO A 47 -0.61 -0.76 -18.68
N PRO A 48 -0.82 -1.39 -19.86
CA PRO A 48 0.28 -1.80 -20.72
C PRO A 48 1.23 -0.64 -21.04
N ALA A 49 2.52 -0.94 -21.19
CA ALA A 49 3.56 0.08 -21.35
C ALA A 49 3.27 1.10 -22.48
N GLU A 50 2.67 0.64 -23.57
CA GLU A 50 2.29 1.46 -24.74
C GLU A 50 1.26 2.56 -24.44
N LYS A 51 0.48 2.40 -23.37
CA LYS A 51 -0.55 3.36 -22.94
C LYS A 51 -0.03 4.34 -21.89
N LEU A 52 1.19 4.15 -21.38
CA LEU A 52 1.75 5.06 -20.40
C LEU A 52 2.01 6.44 -21.00
N PRO A 53 1.83 7.51 -20.22
CA PRO A 53 2.32 8.82 -20.60
C PRO A 53 3.82 8.75 -20.91
N LYS A 54 4.25 9.51 -21.90
CA LYS A 54 5.67 9.68 -22.18
C LYS A 54 6.15 11.02 -21.67
N ASP A 55 7.33 11.03 -21.08
CA ASP A 55 7.99 12.29 -20.71
C ASP A 55 8.19 13.16 -21.96
N PRO A 56 7.80 14.44 -21.94
CA PRO A 56 7.86 15.30 -23.12
C PRO A 56 9.30 15.71 -23.52
N GLU A 57 10.27 15.66 -22.60
CA GLU A 57 11.66 16.05 -22.85
C GLU A 57 12.47 14.89 -23.45
N PHE A 58 12.31 13.68 -22.91
CA PHE A 58 13.14 12.52 -23.23
C PHE A 58 12.39 11.36 -23.90
N GLY A 59 11.05 11.38 -23.88
CA GLY A 59 10.21 10.34 -24.51
C GLY A 59 10.13 9.01 -23.75
N PHE A 60 10.60 8.98 -22.49
CA PHE A 60 10.56 7.78 -21.65
C PHE A 60 9.12 7.45 -21.22
N GLU A 61 8.78 6.16 -21.15
CA GLU A 61 7.56 5.71 -20.48
C GLU A 61 7.57 6.16 -19.01
N ASN A 62 6.54 6.88 -18.58
CA ASN A 62 6.45 7.41 -17.22
C ASN A 62 5.61 6.49 -16.33
N TRP A 63 6.30 5.53 -15.72
CA TRP A 63 5.73 4.56 -14.78
C TRP A 63 5.32 5.14 -13.43
N ASP A 64 5.71 6.39 -13.14
CA ASP A 64 5.48 7.02 -11.85
C ASP A 64 4.46 8.18 -11.95
N ASP A 65 3.93 8.48 -13.15
CA ASP A 65 2.99 9.59 -13.35
C ASP A 65 1.67 9.36 -12.60
N PRO A 66 1.31 10.25 -11.66
CA PRO A 66 0.09 10.07 -10.88
C PRO A 66 -1.20 10.11 -11.71
N GLU A 67 -1.21 10.69 -12.91
CA GLU A 67 -2.44 10.79 -13.72
C GLU A 67 -2.66 9.56 -14.60
N GLY A 68 -1.60 9.02 -15.21
CA GLY A 68 -1.71 7.98 -16.23
C GLY A 68 -0.98 6.66 -15.95
N ALA A 69 -0.18 6.55 -14.88
CA ALA A 69 0.52 5.29 -14.58
C ALA A 69 -0.36 4.22 -13.92
N VAL A 70 -1.59 4.57 -13.52
CA VAL A 70 -2.55 3.65 -12.90
C VAL A 70 -3.89 3.77 -13.62
N GLU A 71 -4.53 2.63 -13.91
CA GLU A 71 -5.92 2.58 -14.38
C GLU A 71 -6.88 2.92 -13.23
N TRP A 72 -6.95 4.19 -12.86
CA TRP A 72 -7.65 4.67 -11.66
C TRP A 72 -9.12 4.24 -11.59
N ASP A 73 -9.84 4.29 -12.71
CA ASP A 73 -11.23 3.85 -12.75
C ASP A 73 -11.37 2.35 -12.46
N ARG A 74 -10.46 1.53 -12.98
CA ARG A 74 -10.45 0.09 -12.74
C ARG A 74 -10.13 -0.21 -11.28
N MET A 75 -9.10 0.43 -10.72
CA MET A 75 -8.71 0.25 -9.33
C MET A 75 -9.79 0.73 -8.35
N ALA A 76 -10.34 1.93 -8.57
CA ALA A 76 -11.39 2.50 -7.72
C ALA A 76 -12.66 1.64 -7.75
N ASN A 77 -13.14 1.24 -8.93
CA ASN A 77 -14.32 0.39 -9.04
C ASN A 77 -14.10 -0.96 -8.34
N TYR A 78 -12.92 -1.57 -8.50
CA TYR A 78 -12.59 -2.82 -7.83
C TYR A 78 -12.57 -2.68 -6.30
N LEU A 79 -11.89 -1.67 -5.76
CA LEU A 79 -11.82 -1.46 -4.31
C LEU A 79 -13.17 -1.08 -3.70
N ILE A 80 -13.99 -0.28 -4.39
CA ILE A 80 -15.35 0.07 -3.93
C ILE A 80 -16.22 -1.19 -3.85
N GLU A 81 -16.21 -2.04 -4.89
CA GLU A 81 -16.98 -3.28 -4.88
C GLU A 81 -16.44 -4.30 -3.86
N LEU A 82 -15.13 -4.40 -3.71
CA LEU A 82 -14.50 -5.21 -2.68
C LEU A 82 -14.87 -4.74 -1.28
N LYS A 83 -14.89 -3.43 -1.01
CA LYS A 83 -15.29 -2.86 0.29
C LYS A 83 -16.73 -3.22 0.65
N LYS A 84 -17.63 -3.27 -0.34
CA LYS A 84 -19.05 -3.62 -0.16
C LYS A 84 -19.27 -5.12 0.04
N THR A 85 -18.57 -5.95 -0.72
CA THR A 85 -18.89 -7.38 -0.85
C THR A 85 -17.93 -8.30 -0.09
N GLY A 86 -16.68 -7.87 0.10
CA GLY A 86 -15.57 -8.70 0.56
C GLY A 86 -15.16 -9.82 -0.39
N VAL A 87 -15.59 -9.75 -1.66
CA VAL A 87 -15.28 -10.76 -2.69
C VAL A 87 -14.11 -10.26 -3.54
N LEU A 88 -13.00 -11.00 -3.54
CA LEU A 88 -11.79 -10.69 -4.33
C LEU A 88 -11.95 -10.99 -5.84
N GLY A 89 -12.92 -11.81 -6.21
CA GLY A 89 -13.10 -12.25 -7.60
C GLY A 89 -11.89 -13.05 -8.12
N GLU A 90 -11.61 -12.94 -9.42
CA GLU A 90 -10.47 -13.59 -10.10
C GLU A 90 -9.18 -12.77 -10.02
N HIS A 91 -9.17 -11.68 -9.23
CA HIS A 91 -7.98 -10.85 -9.11
C HIS A 91 -6.93 -11.57 -8.25
N HIS A 92 -5.81 -11.92 -8.88
CA HIS A 92 -4.65 -12.47 -8.21
C HIS A 92 -3.57 -11.39 -8.15
N SER A 93 -3.27 -10.92 -6.95
CA SER A 93 -2.21 -9.95 -6.74
C SER A 93 -0.85 -10.63 -6.88
N VAL A 94 0.02 -10.05 -7.71
CA VAL A 94 1.28 -10.69 -8.12
C VAL A 94 2.44 -10.07 -7.34
N ASP A 95 3.00 -10.80 -6.37
CA ASP A 95 4.15 -10.38 -5.56
C ASP A 95 5.51 -10.55 -6.29
N SER A 96 5.50 -10.75 -7.61
CA SER A 96 6.65 -11.21 -8.42
C SER A 96 7.90 -10.34 -8.35
N PHE A 97 7.81 -9.13 -7.79
CA PHE A 97 8.86 -8.11 -7.92
C PHE A 97 9.47 -7.65 -6.59
N ASN A 98 9.09 -8.22 -5.44
CA ASN A 98 9.62 -7.86 -4.13
C ASN A 98 10.50 -8.97 -3.52
N GLN A 99 11.61 -9.32 -4.18
CA GLN A 99 12.61 -10.29 -3.68
C GLN A 99 13.58 -9.70 -2.63
N ASN A 100 13.19 -8.66 -1.89
CA ASN A 100 14.08 -8.06 -0.91
C ASN A 100 14.19 -8.92 0.35
N ALA A 101 15.40 -8.96 0.93
CA ALA A 101 15.67 -9.61 2.20
C ALA A 101 14.67 -9.16 3.26
N ALA A 102 13.98 -10.12 3.89
CA ALA A 102 12.98 -9.83 4.91
C ALA A 102 13.64 -9.05 6.05
N VAL A 103 13.22 -7.80 6.28
CA VAL A 103 13.55 -7.08 7.51
C VAL A 103 12.82 -7.83 8.63
N PRO A 104 13.51 -8.56 9.51
CA PRO A 104 12.84 -9.42 10.47
C PRO A 104 12.15 -8.56 11.52
N VAL A 105 10.96 -9.01 11.93
CA VAL A 105 10.25 -8.54 13.12
C VAL A 105 10.22 -9.71 14.07
N GLY A 106 10.51 -9.48 15.35
CA GLY A 106 10.61 -10.56 16.34
C GLY A 106 9.32 -11.36 16.47
N ASP A 107 9.43 -12.68 16.61
CA ASP A 107 8.29 -13.61 16.68
C ASP A 107 7.30 -13.26 17.80
N GLU A 108 7.78 -12.66 18.89
CA GLU A 108 6.93 -12.18 19.99
C GLU A 108 5.94 -11.11 19.53
N VAL A 109 6.38 -10.14 18.71
CA VAL A 109 5.51 -9.07 18.18
C VAL A 109 4.47 -9.67 17.25
N ILE A 110 4.89 -10.53 16.32
CA ILE A 110 3.97 -11.19 15.38
C ILE A 110 2.95 -12.05 16.13
N SER A 111 3.41 -12.85 17.11
CA SER A 111 2.55 -13.74 17.89
C SER A 111 1.52 -12.96 18.72
N LYS A 112 1.96 -11.89 19.41
CA LYS A 112 1.07 -10.99 20.17
C LYS A 112 -0.06 -10.47 19.28
N TRP A 113 0.27 -9.91 18.13
CA TRP A 113 -0.73 -9.34 17.23
C TRP A 113 -1.64 -10.37 16.59
N LYS A 114 -1.09 -11.56 16.28
CA LYS A 114 -1.86 -12.70 15.78
C LYS A 114 -2.86 -13.23 16.78
N GLU A 115 -2.53 -13.24 18.07
CA GLU A 115 -3.47 -13.61 19.13
C GLU A 115 -4.57 -12.57 19.30
N LEU A 116 -4.23 -11.28 19.31
CA LEU A 116 -5.21 -10.19 19.44
C LEU A 116 -6.16 -10.12 18.24
N SER A 117 -5.66 -10.19 17.01
CA SER A 117 -6.48 -10.17 15.80
C SER A 117 -7.42 -11.38 15.71
N LYS A 118 -6.98 -12.57 16.15
CA LYS A 118 -7.83 -13.75 16.25
C LYS A 118 -8.96 -13.59 17.26
N LYS A 119 -8.71 -12.92 18.40
CA LYS A 119 -9.76 -12.61 19.38
C LYS A 119 -10.81 -11.68 18.77
N VAL A 120 -10.37 -10.59 18.13
CA VAL A 120 -11.27 -9.67 17.41
C VAL A 120 -12.08 -10.39 16.34
N PHE A 121 -11.43 -11.25 15.54
CA PHE A 121 -12.11 -12.05 14.52
C PHE A 121 -13.22 -12.93 15.12
N ALA A 122 -12.91 -13.67 16.19
CA ALA A 122 -13.86 -14.56 16.84
C ALA A 122 -15.02 -13.79 17.50
N GLU A 123 -14.73 -12.64 18.11
CA GLU A 123 -15.75 -11.75 18.68
C GLU A 123 -16.71 -11.23 17.60
N ARG A 124 -16.20 -10.80 16.44
CA ARG A 124 -17.04 -10.39 15.30
C ARG A 124 -17.86 -11.52 14.73
N GLN A 125 -17.25 -12.71 14.59
CA GLN A 125 -17.97 -13.90 14.15
C GLN A 125 -19.12 -14.25 15.10
N SER A 126 -18.92 -14.13 16.41
CA SER A 126 -19.98 -14.34 17.42
C SER A 126 -21.14 -13.33 17.31
N ARG A 127 -20.89 -12.15 16.72
CA ARG A 127 -21.89 -11.11 16.43
C ARG A 127 -22.53 -11.24 15.05
N GLY A 128 -22.21 -12.30 14.30
CA GLY A 128 -22.75 -12.53 12.95
C GLY A 128 -21.99 -11.83 11.81
N GLU A 129 -20.77 -11.36 12.07
CA GLU A 129 -19.90 -10.69 11.09
C GLU A 129 -18.71 -11.58 10.69
N ASN A 130 -18.47 -11.75 9.38
CA ASN A 130 -17.24 -12.32 8.86
C ASN A 130 -16.27 -11.19 8.50
N LEU A 131 -15.21 -11.02 9.29
CA LEU A 131 -14.24 -9.95 9.11
C LEU A 131 -13.20 -10.33 8.04
N VAL A 132 -12.96 -9.43 7.09
CA VAL A 132 -11.94 -9.58 6.04
C VAL A 132 -11.03 -8.36 6.10
N TRP A 133 -9.72 -8.57 6.19
CA TRP A 133 -8.75 -7.46 6.13
C TRP A 133 -8.10 -7.41 4.75
N ILE A 134 -8.12 -6.23 4.14
CA ILE A 134 -7.54 -5.97 2.83
C ILE A 134 -6.43 -4.93 3.00
N ILE A 135 -5.21 -5.30 2.65
CA ILE A 135 -4.04 -4.42 2.70
C ILE A 135 -3.78 -3.94 1.29
N VAL A 136 -3.90 -2.64 1.04
CA VAL A 136 -3.65 -2.01 -0.26
C VAL A 136 -2.27 -1.36 -0.21
N ASP A 137 -1.32 -1.90 -0.97
CA ASP A 137 0.06 -1.43 -1.06
C ASP A 137 0.26 -0.67 -2.38
N GLY A 138 0.51 0.64 -2.32
CA GLY A 138 0.63 1.46 -3.52
C GLY A 138 1.44 2.73 -3.31
N PHE A 139 2.37 3.02 -4.21
CA PHE A 139 3.23 4.20 -4.11
C PHE A 139 2.54 5.51 -4.51
N LEU A 140 1.41 5.44 -5.24
CA LEU A 140 0.54 6.56 -5.61
C LEU A 140 -0.82 6.48 -4.90
N LEU A 141 -0.96 5.64 -3.87
CA LEU A 141 -2.26 5.26 -3.29
C LEU A 141 -3.13 6.46 -2.86
N TYR A 142 -2.53 7.54 -2.39
CA TYR A 142 -3.23 8.71 -1.87
C TYR A 142 -3.57 9.78 -2.92
N TRP A 143 -3.39 9.47 -4.21
CA TRP A 143 -3.69 10.38 -5.30
C TRP A 143 -5.20 10.46 -5.63
N ASP A 144 -5.87 9.31 -5.75
CA ASP A 144 -7.29 9.26 -6.12
C ASP A 144 -8.20 9.17 -4.89
N GLU A 145 -8.98 10.23 -4.66
CA GLU A 145 -9.86 10.36 -3.50
C GLU A 145 -10.91 9.25 -3.41
N ARG A 146 -11.33 8.67 -4.54
CA ARG A 146 -12.29 7.55 -4.54
C ARG A 146 -11.70 6.35 -3.84
N ILE A 147 -10.41 6.09 -4.02
CA ILE A 147 -9.67 5.03 -3.33
C ILE A 147 -9.41 5.41 -1.88
N VAL A 148 -8.94 6.64 -1.62
CA VAL A 148 -8.66 7.10 -0.25
C VAL A 148 -9.89 6.98 0.65
N SER A 149 -11.08 7.26 0.10
CA SER A 149 -12.35 7.18 0.81
C SER A 149 -12.76 5.75 1.22
N THR A 150 -12.20 4.71 0.62
CA THR A 150 -12.48 3.32 1.02
C THR A 150 -11.62 2.82 2.18
N LEU A 151 -10.54 3.54 2.52
CA LEU A 151 -9.54 3.13 3.51
C LEU A 151 -9.98 3.47 4.94
N ASP A 152 -9.97 2.47 5.83
CA ASP A 152 -10.25 2.66 7.27
C ASP A 152 -8.98 2.98 8.08
N VAL A 153 -7.84 2.47 7.63
CA VAL A 153 -6.52 2.71 8.25
C VAL A 153 -5.58 3.22 7.17
N LYS A 154 -4.90 4.33 7.43
CA LYS A 154 -3.98 4.96 6.47
C LYS A 154 -2.59 5.11 7.08
N ALA A 155 -1.59 4.56 6.42
CA ALA A 155 -0.19 4.73 6.75
C ALA A 155 0.61 5.23 5.54
N PHE A 156 1.59 6.07 5.80
CA PHE A 156 2.51 6.63 4.82
C PHE A 156 3.95 6.44 5.27
N ILE A 157 4.79 5.89 4.41
CA ILE A 157 6.22 5.71 4.70
C ILE A 157 7.05 6.71 3.89
N ARG A 158 7.65 7.67 4.60
CA ARG A 158 8.69 8.57 4.09
C ARG A 158 10.05 7.92 4.17
N ILE A 159 10.91 8.34 3.28
CA ILE A 159 12.31 7.91 3.20
C ILE A 159 13.13 9.07 2.61
N PRO A 160 14.36 9.29 3.07
CA PRO A 160 15.26 10.25 2.44
C PRO A 160 15.49 9.93 0.96
N GLU A 161 15.58 10.97 0.13
CA GLU A 161 15.70 10.86 -1.34
C GLU A 161 16.89 9.98 -1.77
N ASP A 162 18.06 10.22 -1.19
CA ASP A 162 19.30 9.51 -1.47
C ASP A 162 19.19 8.01 -1.17
N VAL A 163 18.56 7.66 -0.05
CA VAL A 163 18.31 6.26 0.32
C VAL A 163 17.29 5.61 -0.61
N ALA A 164 16.22 6.32 -0.97
CA ALA A 164 15.21 5.82 -1.89
C ALA A 164 15.80 5.56 -3.29
N LYS A 165 16.63 6.49 -3.78
CA LYS A 165 17.37 6.39 -5.03
C LYS A 165 18.28 5.16 -5.04
N ALA A 166 19.15 5.04 -4.04
CA ALA A 166 20.09 3.92 -3.94
C ALA A 166 19.37 2.55 -3.89
N ARG A 167 18.22 2.48 -3.19
CA ARG A 167 17.41 1.24 -3.15
C ARG A 167 16.70 0.94 -4.47
N ARG A 168 16.23 1.97 -5.19
CA ARG A 168 15.60 1.81 -6.52
C ARG A 168 16.62 1.34 -7.56
N GLU A 169 17.80 1.96 -7.60
CA GLU A 169 18.89 1.57 -8.50
C GLU A 169 19.39 0.14 -8.25
N ALA A 170 19.28 -0.36 -7.02
CA ALA A 170 19.64 -1.74 -6.67
C ALA A 170 18.55 -2.79 -6.98
N ARG A 171 17.37 -2.36 -7.44
CA ARG A 171 16.20 -3.23 -7.63
C ARG A 171 15.98 -3.55 -9.11
N SER A 172 15.61 -4.80 -9.39
CA SER A 172 15.09 -5.19 -10.71
C SER A 172 13.58 -4.94 -10.76
N TYR A 173 13.14 -4.18 -11.76
CA TYR A 173 11.73 -3.98 -12.07
C TYR A 173 11.34 -4.84 -13.27
N TYR A 174 10.07 -5.19 -13.33
CA TYR A 174 9.53 -5.91 -14.47
C TYR A 174 8.22 -5.26 -14.90
N THR A 175 7.97 -5.29 -16.20
CA THR A 175 6.76 -4.75 -16.81
C THR A 175 5.61 -5.75 -16.68
N PRO A 176 4.35 -5.30 -16.82
CA PRO A 176 3.19 -6.20 -16.90
C PRO A 176 3.33 -7.29 -17.98
N GLU A 177 4.09 -7.01 -19.04
CA GLU A 177 4.39 -7.93 -20.13
C GLU A 177 5.44 -8.99 -19.77
N GLY A 178 6.10 -8.86 -18.61
CA GLY A 178 7.11 -9.78 -18.10
C GLY A 178 8.55 -9.44 -18.49
N ASP A 179 8.78 -8.30 -19.15
CA ASP A 179 10.12 -7.81 -19.50
C ASP A 179 10.78 -7.13 -18.30
N THR A 180 12.11 -7.08 -18.26
CA THR A 180 12.83 -6.31 -17.24
C THR A 180 12.87 -4.83 -17.60
N TRP A 181 12.56 -3.96 -16.65
CA TRP A 181 12.73 -2.52 -16.77
C TRP A 181 14.00 -2.05 -16.04
N SER A 182 14.74 -1.16 -16.69
CA SER A 182 15.86 -0.43 -16.09
C SER A 182 15.65 1.05 -16.31
N ASP A 183 15.67 1.82 -15.23
CA ASP A 183 15.55 3.28 -15.30
C ASP A 183 16.66 3.85 -16.22
N PRO A 184 16.30 4.64 -17.27
CA PRO A 184 17.30 5.28 -18.11
C PRO A 184 18.04 6.40 -17.36
N PRO A 185 19.16 6.92 -17.89
CA PRO A 185 19.86 8.04 -17.27
C PRO A 185 18.93 9.22 -16.99
N GLN A 186 19.05 9.82 -15.80
CA GLN A 186 18.23 10.94 -15.32
C GLN A 186 16.77 10.62 -14.98
N TYR A 187 16.30 9.39 -15.14
CA TYR A 187 14.90 9.01 -14.87
C TYR A 187 14.50 9.29 -13.41
N TRP A 188 15.41 9.09 -12.45
CA TRP A 188 15.13 9.39 -11.05
C TRP A 188 14.80 10.87 -10.82
N GLU A 189 15.71 11.76 -11.24
CA GLU A 189 15.63 13.20 -10.98
C GLU A 189 14.52 13.88 -11.79
N LYS A 190 14.21 13.32 -12.97
CA LYS A 190 13.27 13.92 -13.92
C LYS A 190 11.86 13.37 -13.78
N ILE A 191 11.72 12.09 -13.41
CA ILE A 191 10.45 11.37 -13.42
C ILE A 191 10.06 10.94 -12.02
N VAL A 192 10.82 10.02 -11.42
CA VAL A 192 10.43 9.32 -10.19
C VAL A 192 10.22 10.27 -9.03
N TRP A 193 11.23 11.08 -8.71
CA TRP A 193 11.18 11.94 -7.53
C TRP A 193 10.20 13.11 -7.71
N PRO A 194 10.18 13.83 -8.86
CA PRO A 194 9.16 14.84 -9.10
C PRO A 194 7.73 14.28 -9.05
N ALA A 195 7.49 13.08 -9.58
CA ALA A 195 6.19 12.43 -9.52
C ALA A 195 5.78 12.07 -8.09
N TYR A 196 6.71 11.56 -7.27
CA TYR A 196 6.49 11.35 -5.85
C TYR A 196 6.07 12.63 -5.12
N LEU A 197 6.75 13.76 -5.37
CA LEU A 197 6.37 15.04 -4.78
C LEU A 197 5.01 15.53 -5.29
N LYS A 198 4.75 15.44 -6.59
CA LYS A 198 3.48 15.81 -7.23
C LYS A 198 2.32 15.02 -6.62
N ALA A 199 2.48 13.72 -6.47
CA ALA A 199 1.44 12.78 -6.05
C ALA A 199 1.03 12.93 -4.59
N HIS A 200 1.83 13.57 -3.74
CA HIS A 200 1.62 13.57 -2.28
C HIS A 200 1.60 14.95 -1.64
N LYS A 201 1.92 16.02 -2.35
CA LYS A 201 1.93 17.36 -1.75
C LYS A 201 0.59 17.74 -1.12
N HIS A 202 -0.54 17.30 -1.68
CA HIS A 202 -1.86 17.66 -1.20
C HIS A 202 -2.18 17.08 0.19
N ILE A 203 -1.54 15.98 0.59
CA ILE A 203 -1.76 15.33 1.90
C ILE A 203 -0.87 15.89 3.03
N PHE A 204 0.03 16.85 2.75
CA PHE A 204 0.93 17.44 3.75
C PHE A 204 0.82 18.96 3.88
N GLU A 205 0.89 19.47 5.10
CA GLU A 205 0.82 20.91 5.38
C GLU A 205 1.83 21.70 4.55
N ARG A 206 1.40 22.87 4.05
CA ARG A 206 2.21 23.74 3.19
C ARG A 206 2.75 23.05 1.93
N ASP A 207 2.13 21.95 1.53
CA ASP A 207 2.51 21.13 0.39
C ASP A 207 3.94 20.54 0.53
N ASP A 208 4.43 20.40 1.78
CA ASP A 208 5.75 19.87 2.11
C ASP A 208 5.71 18.35 2.33
N VAL A 209 6.00 17.60 1.26
CA VAL A 209 6.03 16.13 1.28
C VAL A 209 7.15 15.57 2.16
N LEU A 210 8.26 16.30 2.32
CA LEU A 210 9.49 15.77 2.91
C LEU A 210 9.51 15.93 4.42
N SER A 211 8.99 17.05 4.93
CA SER A 211 9.00 17.37 6.36
C SER A 211 7.68 17.87 6.92
N GLY A 212 6.68 18.15 6.08
CA GLY A 212 5.39 18.69 6.53
C GLY A 212 4.65 17.71 7.43
N ALA A 213 3.83 18.21 8.34
CA ALA A 213 2.87 17.37 9.06
C ALA A 213 1.79 16.87 8.07
N PRO A 214 1.21 15.67 8.26
CA PRO A 214 0.05 15.25 7.47
C PRO A 214 -1.13 16.22 7.71
N LYS A 215 -1.91 16.49 6.67
CA LYS A 215 -3.17 17.23 6.82
C LYS A 215 -4.20 16.29 7.46
N GLY A 216 -4.75 16.69 8.60
CA GLY A 216 -5.70 15.87 9.36
C GLY A 216 -5.02 14.92 10.36
N ASN A 217 -5.83 14.07 10.99
CA ASN A 217 -5.39 13.20 12.09
C ASN A 217 -5.51 11.70 11.79
N ASP A 218 -5.88 11.32 10.56
CA ASP A 218 -6.19 9.95 10.17
C ASP A 218 -5.06 9.24 9.40
N LEU A 219 -4.00 9.97 9.04
CA LEU A 219 -2.83 9.43 8.36
C LEU A 219 -1.64 9.26 9.32
N MET A 220 -1.22 8.02 9.54
CA MET A 220 0.03 7.72 10.24
C MET A 220 1.21 7.93 9.30
N VAL A 221 2.23 8.69 9.71
CA VAL A 221 3.42 8.96 8.90
C VAL A 221 4.65 8.40 9.60
N PHE A 222 5.41 7.56 8.90
CA PHE A 222 6.62 6.93 9.40
C PHE A 222 7.84 7.38 8.59
N GLU A 223 8.92 7.71 9.28
CA GLU A 223 10.23 7.96 8.67
C GLU A 223 11.04 6.66 8.67
N SER A 224 11.22 6.02 7.53
CA SER A 224 11.74 4.64 7.44
C SER A 224 13.15 4.45 7.99
N THR A 225 13.93 5.53 8.08
CA THR A 225 15.29 5.52 8.63
C THR A 225 15.35 5.85 10.12
N LYS A 226 14.23 6.26 10.73
CA LYS A 226 14.13 6.66 12.14
C LYS A 226 13.24 5.74 12.96
N VAL A 227 12.33 5.01 12.32
CA VAL A 227 11.38 4.11 12.95
C VAL A 227 11.72 2.67 12.55
N GLU A 228 11.84 1.77 13.53
CA GLU A 228 12.08 0.36 13.24
C GLU A 228 10.81 -0.30 12.66
N MET A 229 10.96 -1.31 11.81
CA MET A 229 9.83 -2.03 11.21
C MET A 229 8.86 -2.59 12.26
N LYS A 230 9.36 -3.06 13.41
CA LYS A 230 8.53 -3.55 14.52
C LYS A 230 7.60 -2.47 15.08
N ASP A 231 8.05 -1.22 15.11
CA ASP A 231 7.29 -0.11 15.67
C ASP A 231 6.21 0.36 14.68
N MET A 232 6.50 0.33 13.37
CA MET A 232 5.49 0.53 12.33
C MET A 232 4.41 -0.56 12.41
N VAL A 233 4.81 -1.84 12.55
CA VAL A 233 3.86 -2.95 12.73
C VAL A 233 2.99 -2.72 13.95
N ASN A 234 3.58 -2.38 15.11
CA ASN A 234 2.83 -2.11 16.33
C ASN A 234 1.80 -0.99 16.16
N ALA A 235 2.22 0.17 15.63
CA ALA A 235 1.34 1.32 15.48
C ALA A 235 0.18 1.04 14.50
N VAL A 236 0.47 0.42 13.36
CA VAL A 236 -0.57 0.09 12.37
C VAL A 236 -1.51 -1.00 12.90
N MET A 237 -0.99 -2.04 13.56
CA MET A 237 -1.83 -3.10 14.13
C MET A 237 -2.73 -2.60 15.27
N GLU A 238 -2.25 -1.66 16.09
CA GLU A 238 -3.07 -1.01 17.12
C GLU A 238 -4.29 -0.34 16.49
N LYS A 239 -4.08 0.45 15.43
CA LYS A 239 -5.18 1.09 14.71
C LYS A 239 -6.09 0.09 14.02
N ILE A 240 -5.54 -0.97 13.42
CA ILE A 240 -6.33 -2.04 12.79
C ILE A 240 -7.26 -2.71 13.82
N VAL A 241 -6.74 -3.07 14.99
CA VAL A 241 -7.54 -3.70 16.06
C VAL A 241 -8.61 -2.73 16.57
N GLU A 242 -8.28 -1.45 16.77
CA GLU A 242 -9.22 -0.41 17.17
C GLU A 242 -10.42 -0.31 16.21
N VAL A 243 -10.18 -0.16 14.90
CA VAL A 243 -11.27 -0.04 13.91
C VAL A 243 -12.03 -1.35 13.68
N SER A 244 -11.41 -2.48 14.03
CA SER A 244 -11.98 -3.82 13.83
C SER A 244 -12.87 -4.27 15.00
N SER A 245 -12.70 -3.75 16.22
CA SER A 245 -13.36 -4.21 17.48
C SER A 245 -14.76 -3.65 17.69
#